data_AF-A0A851J995-F1
#
_entry.id   AF-A0A851J995-F1
#
_cell.length_a   1.000
_cell.length_b   1.000
_cell.length_c   1.000
_cell.angle_alpha   90.00
_cell.angle_beta   90.00
_cell.angle_gamma   90.00
#
_symmetry.space_group_name_H-M   'P 1'
#
loop_
_entity.id
_entity.type
_entity.pdbx_description
1 polymer ?
#
loop_
_entity_poly.entity_id
_entity_poly.type
_entity_poly.pdbx_seq_one_letter_code
_entity_poly.pdbx_strand_id
1 'polypeptide(L)'
;EPPHTGRLALYLLGLRATCPPASPHRSLVTWLKYYLEEDWTGSRRHGHPLTSYYQYGLGVLALCEHHKRVREEVIRRLLTAQRHGRLGHGGNTVDTEAVVALAFTCLEQRRLVGTELAAELRAAAHGASRSMAEAQGSDGIIGNIYSTPWALQVFLATGTCQTEPAFGQAMAALLENLGAFSTAATMAQVLPVLHGRSYLDVASMHCQEEPGRSPGQRDWCQRWCHHRGVWVSPALWRPLADTLTPLDMEPLAEVPGNKTVQLVVECPLPWCYELRLYDRAVPVPAAASLLDVLQAAAALEPRDFKFHTQDTPQGPFLTQVLGLEARQEKRNYWQLLTAPNTPLQMGIADYRPQDGETLILRLSEW
;
A
#
# COMPACT_ATOMS: atom_id res chain seq x y z
N GLU A 1 -8.60 18.61 -13.28
CA GLU A 1 -8.57 17.51 -12.29
C GLU A 1 -7.26 16.74 -12.46
N PRO A 2 -6.63 16.26 -11.38
CA PRO A 2 -5.41 15.47 -11.47
C PRO A 2 -5.67 14.12 -12.13
N PRO A 3 -4.66 13.51 -12.80
CA PRO A 3 -4.85 12.25 -13.50
C PRO A 3 -5.22 11.11 -12.54
N HIS A 4 -6.20 10.29 -12.93
CA HIS A 4 -6.70 9.17 -12.12
C HIS A 4 -5.90 7.86 -12.37
N THR A 5 -4.59 7.97 -12.58
CA THR A 5 -3.71 6.85 -12.97
C THR A 5 -3.85 5.65 -12.04
N GLY A 6 -3.74 5.85 -10.72
CA GLY A 6 -3.77 4.77 -9.73
C GLY A 6 -5.13 4.05 -9.66
N ARG A 7 -6.23 4.80 -9.58
CA ARG A 7 -7.58 4.21 -9.48
C ARG A 7 -7.95 3.43 -10.75
N LEU A 8 -7.63 3.97 -11.93
CA LEU A 8 -7.89 3.30 -13.20
C LEU A 8 -7.00 2.06 -13.37
N ALA A 9 -5.75 2.11 -12.92
CA ALA A 9 -4.83 0.97 -12.92
C ALA A 9 -5.36 -0.18 -12.03
N LEU A 10 -5.76 0.12 -10.79
CA LEU A 10 -6.35 -0.86 -9.88
C LEU A 10 -7.65 -1.44 -10.43
N TYR A 11 -8.51 -0.61 -11.04
CA TYR A 11 -9.72 -1.08 -11.71
C TYR A 11 -9.39 -2.09 -12.83
N LEU A 12 -8.40 -1.79 -13.67
CA LEU A 12 -7.98 -2.68 -14.75
C LEU A 12 -7.39 -3.99 -14.21
N LEU A 13 -6.56 -3.94 -13.16
CA LEU A 13 -6.03 -5.14 -12.50
C LEU A 13 -7.15 -6.00 -11.90
N GLY A 14 -8.09 -5.40 -11.15
CA GLY A 14 -9.24 -6.10 -10.59
C GLY A 14 -10.14 -6.70 -11.68
N LEU A 15 -10.38 -5.95 -12.74
CA LEU A 15 -11.09 -6.45 -13.91
C LEU A 15 -10.37 -7.67 -14.51
N ARG A 16 -9.05 -7.64 -14.68
CA ARG A 16 -8.29 -8.80 -15.19
C ARG A 16 -8.44 -10.03 -14.28
N ALA A 17 -8.52 -9.83 -12.96
CA ALA A 17 -8.74 -10.89 -11.97
C ALA A 17 -10.12 -11.57 -12.07
N THR A 18 -11.11 -10.91 -12.69
CA THR A 18 -12.45 -11.50 -12.90
C THR A 18 -12.56 -12.40 -14.15
N CYS A 19 -11.44 -12.65 -14.84
CA CYS A 19 -11.40 -13.35 -16.14
C CYS A 19 -12.48 -12.94 -17.15
N PRO A 20 -12.70 -11.63 -17.38
CA PRO A 20 -13.77 -11.16 -18.24
C PRO A 20 -13.47 -11.49 -19.70
N PRO A 21 -14.51 -11.60 -20.55
CA PRO A 21 -14.34 -11.73 -21.99
C PRO A 21 -13.57 -10.53 -22.58
N ALA A 22 -12.91 -10.75 -23.72
CA ALA A 22 -11.90 -9.84 -24.30
C ALA A 22 -12.39 -8.42 -24.74
N SER A 23 -13.65 -8.04 -24.53
CA SER A 23 -14.18 -6.70 -24.87
C SER A 23 -15.37 -6.31 -23.97
N PRO A 24 -15.49 -5.06 -23.47
CA PRO A 24 -15.12 -3.78 -24.11
C PRO A 24 -14.30 -2.81 -23.22
N HIS A 25 -13.00 -3.08 -23.03
CA HIS A 25 -12.14 -2.23 -22.15
C HIS A 25 -11.04 -1.47 -22.90
N ARG A 26 -11.09 -1.43 -24.23
CA ARG A 26 -10.10 -0.69 -25.05
C ARG A 26 -10.07 0.80 -24.69
N SER A 27 -11.23 1.39 -24.40
CA SER A 27 -11.34 2.79 -23.98
C SER A 27 -10.58 3.05 -22.67
N LEU A 28 -10.72 2.18 -21.68
CA LEU A 28 -10.07 2.32 -20.37
C LEU A 28 -8.55 2.18 -20.45
N VAL A 29 -8.06 1.25 -21.27
CA VAL A 29 -6.61 1.12 -21.55
C VAL A 29 -6.07 2.39 -22.21
N THR A 30 -6.81 2.98 -23.15
CA THR A 30 -6.42 4.24 -23.80
C THR A 30 -6.38 5.39 -22.79
N TRP A 31 -7.37 5.48 -21.91
CA TRP A 31 -7.37 6.47 -20.82
C TRP A 31 -6.20 6.29 -19.86
N LEU A 32 -5.86 5.05 -19.49
CA LEU A 32 -4.71 4.80 -18.62
C LEU A 32 -3.40 5.23 -19.29
N LYS A 33 -3.25 4.98 -20.60
CA LYS A 33 -2.10 5.47 -21.36
C LYS A 33 -2.03 7.00 -21.37
N TYR A 34 -3.17 7.65 -21.58
CA TYR A 34 -3.26 9.11 -21.56
C TYR A 34 -2.83 9.68 -20.20
N TYR A 35 -3.40 9.21 -19.10
CA TYR A 35 -3.05 9.68 -17.75
C TYR A 35 -1.59 9.40 -17.38
N LEU A 36 -1.04 8.25 -17.79
CA LEU A 36 0.37 7.92 -17.56
C LEU A 36 1.32 8.85 -18.34
N GLU A 37 0.93 9.28 -19.54
CA GLU A 37 1.69 10.27 -20.33
C GLU A 37 1.61 11.68 -19.72
N GLU A 38 0.46 12.06 -19.14
CA GLU A 38 0.35 13.30 -18.36
C GLU A 38 1.24 13.27 -17.13
N ASP A 39 1.21 12.18 -16.36
CA ASP A 39 2.08 11.96 -15.20
C ASP A 39 3.57 12.00 -15.57
N TRP A 40 3.94 11.40 -16.71
CA TRP A 40 5.30 11.48 -17.25
C TRP A 40 5.69 12.91 -17.61
N THR A 41 4.80 13.64 -18.29
CA THR A 41 5.03 15.03 -18.67
C THR A 41 5.20 15.91 -17.44
N GLY A 42 4.37 15.71 -16.41
CA GLY A 42 4.53 16.35 -15.10
C GLY A 42 5.87 16.04 -14.46
N SER A 43 6.30 14.77 -14.49
CA SER A 43 7.62 14.36 -13.97
C SER A 43 8.81 15.03 -14.64
N ARG A 44 8.69 15.35 -15.93
CA ARG A 44 9.71 16.11 -16.65
C ARG A 44 9.70 17.59 -16.29
N ARG A 45 8.52 18.19 -16.08
CA ARG A 45 8.37 19.62 -15.79
C ARG A 45 8.70 19.96 -14.33
N HIS A 46 8.25 19.13 -13.40
CA HIS A 46 8.31 19.42 -11.95
C HIS A 46 9.34 18.57 -11.21
N GLY A 47 9.94 17.57 -11.87
CA GLY A 47 10.88 16.65 -11.22
C GLY A 47 10.20 15.47 -10.51
N HIS A 48 8.87 15.41 -10.47
CA HIS A 48 8.05 14.33 -9.90
C HIS A 48 6.72 14.16 -10.68
N PRO A 49 6.10 12.96 -10.69
CA PRO A 49 4.80 12.76 -11.32
C PRO A 49 3.73 13.73 -10.80
N LEU A 50 2.65 13.93 -11.57
CA LEU A 50 1.50 14.69 -11.08
C LEU A 50 0.83 13.95 -9.92
N THR A 51 0.80 12.62 -9.97
CA THR A 51 0.40 11.71 -8.89
C THR A 51 1.55 11.38 -7.93
N SER A 52 2.03 10.13 -7.95
CA SER A 52 3.18 9.62 -7.19
C SER A 52 3.84 8.52 -7.99
N TYR A 53 5.09 8.16 -7.67
CA TYR A 53 5.74 7.04 -8.35
C TYR A 53 5.03 5.70 -8.08
N TYR A 54 4.29 5.58 -6.97
CA TYR A 54 3.44 4.43 -6.69
C TYR A 54 2.33 4.31 -7.73
N GLN A 55 1.56 5.38 -7.96
CA GLN A 55 0.48 5.38 -8.96
C GLN A 55 1.01 5.26 -10.39
N TYR A 56 2.16 5.89 -10.67
CA TYR A 56 2.86 5.76 -11.95
C TYR A 56 3.26 4.30 -12.21
N GLY A 57 3.89 3.65 -11.23
CA GLY A 57 4.29 2.24 -11.29
C GLY A 57 3.08 1.32 -11.46
N LEU A 58 1.99 1.56 -10.73
CA LEU A 58 0.72 0.84 -10.91
C LEU A 58 0.18 0.97 -12.33
N GLY A 59 0.26 2.15 -12.94
CA GLY A 59 -0.15 2.38 -14.32
C GLY A 59 0.66 1.54 -15.31
N VAL A 60 1.98 1.49 -15.15
CA VAL A 60 2.86 0.64 -15.98
C VAL A 60 2.54 -0.84 -15.78
N LEU A 61 2.38 -1.28 -14.53
CA LEU A 61 2.04 -2.66 -14.18
C LEU A 61 0.71 -3.09 -14.81
N ALA A 62 -0.34 -2.28 -14.65
CA ALA A 62 -1.67 -2.58 -15.19
C ALA A 62 -1.66 -2.66 -16.73
N LEU A 63 -0.92 -1.78 -17.42
CA LEU A 63 -0.75 -1.85 -18.87
C LEU A 63 -0.01 -3.13 -19.29
N CYS A 64 1.02 -3.52 -18.53
CA CYS A 64 1.77 -4.73 -18.79
C CYS A 64 0.90 -6.00 -18.64
N GLU A 65 0.09 -6.11 -17.58
CA GLU A 65 -0.85 -7.22 -17.36
C GLU A 65 -1.95 -7.31 -18.45
N HIS A 66 -2.20 -6.22 -19.16
CA HIS A 66 -3.07 -6.19 -20.35
C HIS A 66 -2.33 -6.43 -21.68
N HIS A 67 -1.06 -6.86 -21.62
CA HIS A 67 -0.18 -7.05 -22.77
C HIS A 67 -0.06 -5.79 -23.64
N LYS A 68 -0.02 -4.61 -23.02
CA LYS A 68 0.12 -3.33 -23.71
C LYS A 68 1.52 -2.78 -23.53
N ARG A 69 2.14 -2.42 -24.65
CA ARG A 69 3.43 -1.72 -24.65
C ARG A 69 3.27 -0.31 -24.08
N VAL A 70 4.27 0.08 -23.31
CA VAL A 70 4.49 1.40 -22.72
C VAL A 70 5.70 2.02 -23.42
N ARG A 71 5.70 3.34 -23.62
CA ARG A 71 6.82 4.04 -24.27
C ARG A 71 8.08 3.91 -23.41
N GLU A 72 9.23 3.69 -24.04
CA GLU A 72 10.49 3.49 -23.32
C GLU A 72 10.87 4.66 -22.39
N GLU A 73 10.62 5.91 -22.80
CA GLU A 73 10.89 7.09 -21.96
C GLU A 73 10.06 7.13 -20.67
N VAL A 74 8.85 6.55 -20.68
CA VAL A 74 7.98 6.42 -19.51
C VAL A 74 8.58 5.39 -18.55
N ILE A 75 9.13 4.29 -19.09
CA ILE A 75 9.79 3.24 -18.29
C ILE A 75 11.13 3.74 -17.73
N ARG A 76 11.95 4.41 -18.55
CA ARG A 76 13.25 4.97 -18.13
C ARG A 76 13.09 6.02 -17.03
N ARG A 77 11.93 6.69 -16.95
CA ARG A 77 11.63 7.61 -15.86
C ARG A 77 11.59 6.90 -14.50
N LEU A 78 10.93 5.74 -14.43
CA LEU A 78 10.90 4.91 -13.22
C LEU A 78 12.29 4.37 -12.86
N LEU A 79 13.06 3.89 -13.85
CA LEU A 79 14.43 3.41 -13.62
C LEU A 79 15.31 4.53 -13.03
N THR A 80 15.21 5.73 -13.58
CA THR A 80 15.95 6.89 -13.09
C THR A 80 15.54 7.25 -11.66
N ALA A 81 14.25 7.19 -11.35
CA ALA A 81 13.75 7.49 -10.00
C ALA A 81 14.23 6.44 -8.97
N GLN A 82 14.18 5.15 -9.30
CA GLN A 82 14.65 4.08 -8.43
C GLN A 82 16.16 4.16 -8.19
N ARG A 83 16.98 4.33 -9.25
CA ARG A 83 18.45 4.42 -9.13
C ARG A 83 18.93 5.57 -8.25
N HIS A 84 18.20 6.69 -8.24
CA HIS A 84 18.56 7.86 -7.44
C HIS A 84 17.86 7.90 -6.07
N GLY A 85 17.13 6.85 -5.67
CA GLY A 85 16.39 6.83 -4.42
C GLY A 85 15.29 7.90 -4.34
N ARG A 86 14.71 8.29 -5.47
CA ARG A 86 13.71 9.38 -5.58
C ARG A 86 12.27 8.88 -5.71
N LEU A 87 12.01 7.64 -5.29
CA LEU A 87 10.68 7.02 -5.41
C LEU A 87 9.68 7.55 -4.38
N GLY A 88 10.14 8.08 -3.26
CA GLY A 88 9.29 8.70 -2.24
C GLY A 88 9.97 9.87 -1.56
N HIS A 89 9.28 10.43 -0.58
CA HIS A 89 9.80 11.46 0.31
C HIS A 89 9.48 11.06 1.74
N GLY A 90 10.49 11.12 2.62
CA GLY A 90 10.36 10.94 4.06
C GLY A 90 9.72 9.61 4.49
N GLY A 91 10.53 8.65 4.97
CA GLY A 91 10.03 7.42 5.60
C GLY A 91 10.08 6.17 4.70
N ASN A 92 9.13 5.25 4.93
CA ASN A 92 9.07 3.93 4.31
C ASN A 92 8.67 4.02 2.81
N THR A 93 9.58 3.65 1.92
CA THR A 93 9.36 3.68 0.45
C THR A 93 9.10 2.30 -0.15
N VAL A 94 9.02 1.26 0.68
CA VAL A 94 8.90 -0.15 0.28
C VAL A 94 7.71 -0.36 -0.65
N ASP A 95 6.55 0.25 -0.37
CA ASP A 95 5.35 0.08 -1.22
C ASP A 95 5.59 0.57 -2.65
N THR A 96 6.25 1.72 -2.78
CA THR A 96 6.53 2.34 -4.07
C THR A 96 7.60 1.57 -4.82
N GLU A 97 8.68 1.18 -4.13
CA GLU A 97 9.73 0.36 -4.72
C GLU A 97 9.18 -1.00 -5.18
N ALA A 98 8.28 -1.61 -4.40
CA ALA A 98 7.67 -2.89 -4.72
C ALA A 98 6.79 -2.83 -5.96
N VAL A 99 5.90 -1.84 -6.06
CA VAL A 99 5.07 -1.66 -7.26
C VAL A 99 5.93 -1.44 -8.50
N VAL A 100 6.99 -0.63 -8.40
CA VAL A 100 7.90 -0.39 -9.52
C VAL A 100 8.65 -1.68 -9.90
N ALA A 101 9.13 -2.45 -8.93
CA ALA A 101 9.80 -3.73 -9.16
C ALA A 101 8.86 -4.77 -9.81
N LEU A 102 7.60 -4.83 -9.39
CA LEU A 102 6.57 -5.66 -10.02
C LEU A 102 6.35 -5.23 -11.48
N ALA A 103 6.24 -3.92 -11.75
CA ALA A 103 6.09 -3.41 -13.11
C ALA A 103 7.28 -3.80 -14.02
N PHE A 104 8.51 -3.69 -13.51
CA PHE A 104 9.72 -4.07 -14.24
C PHE A 104 9.78 -5.57 -14.54
N THR A 105 9.51 -6.39 -13.52
CA THR A 105 9.42 -7.84 -13.66
C THR A 105 8.36 -8.23 -14.70
N CYS A 106 7.20 -7.58 -14.70
CA CYS A 106 6.17 -7.81 -15.70
C CYS A 106 6.66 -7.53 -17.13
N LEU A 107 7.21 -6.33 -17.36
CA LEU A 107 7.64 -5.89 -18.69
C LEU A 107 8.70 -6.82 -19.30
N GLU A 108 9.61 -7.31 -18.44
CA GLU A 108 10.63 -8.29 -18.79
C GLU A 108 10.01 -9.66 -19.15
N GLN A 109 9.25 -10.26 -18.23
CA GLN A 109 8.69 -11.61 -18.41
C GLN A 109 7.73 -11.70 -19.60
N ARG A 110 6.94 -10.65 -19.84
CA ARG A 110 5.99 -10.57 -20.97
C ARG A 110 6.65 -10.14 -22.29
N ARG A 111 7.97 -9.87 -22.30
CA ARG A 111 8.75 -9.46 -23.47
C ARG A 111 8.16 -8.23 -24.17
N LEU A 112 7.74 -7.24 -23.38
CA LEU A 112 7.11 -6.00 -23.88
C LEU A 112 8.11 -4.87 -24.17
N VAL A 113 9.39 -5.12 -23.92
CA VAL A 113 10.52 -4.19 -24.13
C VAL A 113 11.66 -4.87 -24.91
N GLY A 114 12.61 -4.07 -25.43
CA GLY A 114 13.83 -4.57 -26.08
C GLY A 114 14.75 -5.34 -25.12
N THR A 115 15.66 -6.15 -25.66
CA THR A 115 16.52 -7.06 -24.87
C THR A 115 17.47 -6.36 -23.90
N GLU A 116 18.06 -5.23 -24.32
CA GLU A 116 18.94 -4.41 -23.48
C GLU A 116 18.17 -3.84 -22.29
N LEU A 117 17.04 -3.16 -22.56
CA LEU A 117 16.17 -2.63 -21.51
C LEU A 117 15.66 -3.74 -20.59
N ALA A 118 15.27 -4.90 -21.13
CA ALA A 118 14.84 -6.05 -20.34
C ALA A 118 15.91 -6.49 -19.31
N ALA A 119 17.20 -6.48 -19.69
CA ALA A 119 18.29 -6.79 -18.76
C ALA A 119 18.42 -5.73 -17.67
N GLU A 120 18.31 -4.44 -18.02
CA GLU A 120 18.31 -3.35 -17.05
C GLU A 120 17.13 -3.45 -16.05
N LEU A 121 15.92 -3.76 -16.55
CA LEU A 121 14.72 -3.93 -15.73
C LEU A 121 14.85 -5.11 -14.77
N ARG A 122 15.38 -6.24 -15.24
CA ARG A 122 15.64 -7.42 -14.41
C ARG A 122 16.61 -7.09 -13.28
N ALA A 123 17.71 -6.42 -13.60
CA ALA A 123 18.69 -6.01 -12.61
C ALA A 123 18.11 -5.05 -11.57
N ALA A 124 17.27 -4.09 -12.00
CA ALA A 124 16.59 -3.16 -11.11
C ALA A 124 15.58 -3.87 -10.17
N ALA A 125 14.81 -4.83 -10.68
CA ALA A 125 13.86 -5.60 -9.88
C ALA A 125 14.56 -6.47 -8.82
N HIS A 126 15.66 -7.15 -9.17
CA HIS A 126 16.47 -7.89 -8.18
C HIS A 126 17.21 -6.96 -7.21
N GLY A 127 17.58 -5.75 -7.64
CA GLY A 127 18.10 -4.71 -6.74
C GLY A 127 17.07 -4.33 -5.67
N ALA A 128 15.82 -4.08 -6.08
CA ALA A 128 14.71 -3.80 -5.17
C ALA A 128 14.41 -4.95 -4.21
N SER A 129 14.43 -6.20 -4.71
CA SER A 129 14.28 -7.39 -3.85
C SER A 129 15.33 -7.42 -2.73
N ARG A 130 16.59 -7.09 -3.03
CA ARG A 130 17.65 -7.03 -2.00
C ARG A 130 17.47 -5.85 -1.05
N SER A 131 17.15 -4.66 -1.59
CA SER A 131 16.81 -3.46 -0.79
C SER A 131 15.72 -3.76 0.25
N MET A 132 14.67 -4.49 -0.13
CA MET A 132 13.61 -4.91 0.78
C MET A 132 14.06 -5.91 1.85
N ALA A 133 14.94 -6.86 1.49
CA ALA A 133 15.51 -7.78 2.47
C ALA A 133 16.40 -7.03 3.48
N GLU A 134 17.18 -6.05 3.02
CA GLU A 134 18.02 -5.19 3.87
C GLU A 134 17.17 -4.26 4.77
N ALA A 135 15.97 -3.89 4.33
CA ALA A 135 15.02 -3.07 5.09
C ALA A 135 14.21 -3.87 6.13
N GLN A 136 14.46 -5.18 6.28
CA GLN A 136 13.77 -6.01 7.26
C GLN A 136 14.23 -5.69 8.69
N GLY A 137 13.28 -5.40 9.56
CA GLY A 137 13.50 -5.23 10.99
C GLY A 137 13.80 -6.57 11.69
N SER A 138 14.28 -6.49 12.93
CA SER A 138 14.53 -7.68 13.77
C SER A 138 13.26 -8.47 14.10
N ASP A 139 12.10 -7.85 13.95
CA ASP A 139 10.76 -8.42 14.07
C ASP A 139 10.27 -9.12 12.78
N GLY A 140 11.10 -9.15 11.74
CA GLY A 140 10.76 -9.72 10.43
C GLY A 140 9.91 -8.81 9.54
N ILE A 141 9.50 -7.63 10.03
CA ILE A 141 8.68 -6.68 9.28
C ILE A 141 9.55 -5.91 8.27
N ILE A 142 9.08 -5.76 7.03
CA ILE A 142 9.81 -5.03 5.99
C ILE A 142 9.20 -3.64 5.83
N GLY A 143 9.93 -2.61 6.28
CA GLY A 143 9.44 -1.24 6.36
C GLY A 143 8.41 -1.08 7.50
N ASN A 144 7.16 -1.45 7.25
CA ASN A 144 6.11 -1.56 8.25
C ASN A 144 5.20 -2.76 7.92
N ILE A 145 4.26 -3.07 8.82
CA ILE A 145 3.40 -4.23 8.62
C ILE A 145 2.58 -4.14 7.32
N TYR A 146 2.12 -2.96 6.93
CA TYR A 146 1.32 -2.74 5.72
C TYR A 146 2.14 -2.81 4.42
N SER A 147 3.44 -2.54 4.47
CA SER A 147 4.36 -2.67 3.33
C SER A 147 4.94 -4.07 3.17
N THR A 148 4.91 -4.87 4.24
CA THR A 148 5.45 -6.24 4.24
C THR A 148 4.81 -7.13 3.14
N PRO A 149 3.47 -7.11 2.92
CA PRO A 149 2.86 -7.85 1.81
C PRO A 149 3.40 -7.44 0.43
N TRP A 150 3.70 -6.16 0.21
CA TRP A 150 4.25 -5.70 -1.06
C TRP A 150 5.65 -6.26 -1.32
N ALA A 151 6.50 -6.29 -0.30
CA ALA A 151 7.82 -6.92 -0.39
C ALA A 151 7.72 -8.43 -0.68
N LEU A 152 6.78 -9.12 -0.01
CA LEU A 152 6.53 -10.55 -0.25
C LEU A 152 6.08 -10.82 -1.70
N GLN A 153 5.24 -9.96 -2.29
CA GLN A 153 4.90 -10.07 -3.71
C GLN A 153 6.11 -9.93 -4.63
N VAL A 154 7.07 -9.06 -4.29
CA VAL A 154 8.31 -8.88 -5.08
C VAL A 154 9.19 -10.11 -5.00
N PHE A 155 9.36 -10.70 -3.82
CA PHE A 155 10.13 -11.94 -3.67
C PHE A 155 9.53 -13.09 -4.48
N LEU A 156 8.19 -13.19 -4.52
CA LEU A 156 7.48 -14.16 -5.36
C LEU A 156 7.70 -13.88 -6.85
N ALA A 157 7.51 -12.63 -7.28
CA ALA A 157 7.59 -12.22 -8.67
C ALA A 157 9.01 -12.35 -9.26
N THR A 158 10.03 -12.05 -8.47
CA THR A 158 11.45 -12.15 -8.86
C THR A 158 12.03 -13.55 -8.66
N GLY A 159 11.26 -14.48 -8.08
CA GLY A 159 11.69 -15.85 -7.83
C GLY A 159 12.75 -15.99 -6.74
N THR A 160 12.86 -15.02 -5.84
CA THR A 160 13.85 -14.99 -4.74
C THR A 160 13.30 -15.52 -3.41
N CYS A 161 12.03 -15.92 -3.35
CA CYS A 161 11.38 -16.43 -2.13
C CYS A 161 12.08 -17.63 -1.47
N GLN A 162 12.85 -18.44 -2.22
CA GLN A 162 13.62 -19.56 -1.67
C GLN A 162 15.04 -19.19 -1.26
N THR A 163 15.62 -18.20 -1.93
CA THR A 163 17.02 -17.80 -1.73
C THR A 163 17.16 -16.72 -0.67
N GLU A 164 16.11 -15.93 -0.47
CA GLU A 164 16.11 -14.80 0.44
C GLU A 164 15.52 -15.22 1.80
N PRO A 165 16.31 -15.38 2.87
CA PRO A 165 15.81 -15.75 4.18
C PRO A 165 14.78 -14.75 4.72
N ALA A 166 14.87 -13.48 4.30
CA ALA A 166 13.93 -12.44 4.69
C ALA A 166 12.48 -12.79 4.32
N PHE A 167 12.24 -13.55 3.25
CA PHE A 167 10.90 -13.98 2.85
C PHE A 167 10.20 -14.78 3.95
N GLY A 168 10.88 -15.79 4.52
CA GLY A 168 10.31 -16.64 5.54
C GLY A 168 9.99 -15.89 6.83
N GLN A 169 10.90 -14.99 7.24
CA GLN A 169 10.73 -14.16 8.43
C GLN A 169 9.59 -13.15 8.24
N ALA A 170 9.49 -12.52 7.07
CA ALA A 170 8.41 -11.58 6.75
C ALA A 170 7.06 -12.27 6.65
N MET A 171 7.00 -13.50 6.13
CA MET A 171 5.76 -14.29 6.12
C MET A 171 5.32 -14.64 7.55
N ALA A 172 6.24 -15.03 8.43
CA ALA A 172 5.92 -15.31 9.83
C ALA A 172 5.40 -14.05 10.54
N ALA A 173 6.10 -12.92 10.40
CA ALA A 173 5.68 -11.64 10.96
C ALA A 173 4.30 -11.20 10.44
N LEU A 174 4.03 -11.40 9.14
CA LEU A 174 2.73 -11.10 8.54
C LEU A 174 1.62 -11.96 9.16
N LEU A 175 1.84 -13.27 9.32
CA LEU A 175 0.86 -14.19 9.90
C LEU A 175 0.53 -13.85 11.36
N GLU A 176 1.55 -13.51 12.15
CA GLU A 176 1.38 -13.07 13.55
C GLU A 176 0.60 -11.77 13.67
N ASN A 177 0.69 -10.89 12.66
CA ASN A 177 0.07 -9.57 12.66
C ASN A 177 -1.13 -9.45 11.69
N LEU A 178 -1.76 -10.56 11.29
CA LEU A 178 -2.92 -10.53 10.37
C LEU A 178 -4.09 -9.69 10.91
N GLY A 179 -4.23 -9.59 12.23
CA GLY A 179 -5.25 -8.74 12.86
C GLY A 179 -5.13 -7.25 12.51
N ALA A 180 -3.97 -6.78 12.04
CA ALA A 180 -3.76 -5.40 11.59
C ALA A 180 -4.46 -5.08 10.26
N PHE A 181 -4.88 -6.10 9.50
CA PHE A 181 -5.50 -5.99 8.17
C PHE A 181 -7.02 -6.15 8.24
N SER A 182 -7.68 -5.30 9.02
CA SER A 182 -9.11 -5.42 9.33
C SER A 182 -10.04 -4.92 8.24
N THR A 183 -9.53 -4.22 7.22
CA THR A 183 -10.34 -3.62 6.15
C THR A 183 -10.22 -4.41 4.85
N ALA A 184 -11.27 -4.37 4.01
CA ALA A 184 -11.24 -5.04 2.71
C ALA A 184 -10.06 -4.58 1.84
N ALA A 185 -9.69 -3.30 1.91
CA ALA A 185 -8.59 -2.72 1.13
C ALA A 185 -7.22 -3.22 1.60
N THR A 186 -7.00 -3.36 2.91
CA THR A 186 -5.74 -3.85 3.48
C THR A 186 -5.63 -5.37 3.31
N MET A 187 -6.72 -6.11 3.53
CA MET A 187 -6.77 -7.55 3.29
C MET A 187 -6.55 -7.92 1.82
N ALA A 188 -7.07 -7.12 0.88
CA ALA A 188 -6.86 -7.33 -0.56
C ALA A 188 -5.37 -7.29 -0.97
N GLN A 189 -4.51 -6.61 -0.20
CA GLN A 189 -3.06 -6.57 -0.46
C GLN A 189 -2.33 -7.82 0.07
N VAL A 190 -2.89 -8.44 1.10
CA VAL A 190 -2.34 -9.61 1.80
C VAL A 190 -2.72 -10.92 1.12
N LEU A 191 -3.98 -11.04 0.68
CA LEU A 191 -4.51 -12.27 0.12
C LEU A 191 -3.67 -12.88 -1.01
N PRO A 192 -3.15 -12.12 -2.00
CA PRO A 192 -2.28 -12.70 -3.03
C PRO A 192 -1.09 -13.44 -2.43
N VAL A 193 -0.42 -12.83 -1.46
CA VAL A 193 0.76 -13.40 -0.79
C VAL A 193 0.39 -14.63 0.02
N LEU A 194 -0.74 -14.60 0.73
CA LEU A 194 -1.31 -15.77 1.42
C LEU A 194 -1.77 -16.88 0.47
N HIS A 195 -1.82 -16.62 -0.83
CA HIS A 195 -2.04 -17.59 -1.90
C HIS A 195 -0.80 -17.87 -2.77
N GLY A 196 0.35 -17.30 -2.43
CA GLY A 196 1.63 -17.55 -3.12
C GLY A 196 1.70 -16.87 -4.46
N ARG A 197 0.94 -15.79 -4.59
CA ARG A 197 0.74 -15.02 -5.80
C ARG A 197 1.18 -13.59 -5.59
N SER A 198 1.48 -12.97 -6.71
CA SER A 198 1.71 -11.54 -6.87
C SER A 198 0.69 -10.97 -7.84
N TYR A 199 0.67 -9.65 -7.99
CA TYR A 199 -0.11 -9.01 -9.05
C TYR A 199 0.26 -9.45 -10.48
N LEU A 200 1.41 -10.11 -10.70
CA LEU A 200 1.81 -10.65 -12.01
C LEU A 200 1.05 -11.92 -12.41
N ASP A 201 0.46 -12.59 -11.42
CA ASP A 201 -0.27 -13.83 -11.64
C ASP A 201 -1.68 -13.58 -12.17
N VAL A 202 -2.19 -12.35 -12.03
CA VAL A 202 -3.56 -11.94 -12.36
C VAL A 202 -3.88 -12.22 -13.84
N ALA A 203 -2.99 -11.92 -14.79
CA ALA A 203 -3.24 -12.23 -16.20
C ALA A 203 -3.24 -13.73 -16.54
N SER A 204 -2.70 -14.59 -15.66
CA SER A 204 -2.66 -16.05 -15.83
C SER A 204 -3.64 -16.80 -14.95
N MET A 205 -4.49 -16.10 -14.19
CA MET A 205 -5.54 -16.72 -13.39
C MET A 205 -6.54 -17.44 -14.28
N HIS A 206 -6.85 -18.68 -13.91
CA HIS A 206 -7.92 -19.45 -14.52
C HIS A 206 -9.12 -19.38 -13.58
N CYS A 207 -10.13 -18.59 -13.93
CA CYS A 207 -11.36 -18.53 -13.17
C CYS A 207 -12.18 -19.79 -13.47
N GLN A 208 -12.10 -20.76 -12.57
CA GLN A 208 -13.02 -21.90 -12.52
C GLN A 208 -14.05 -21.64 -11.42
N GLU A 209 -15.26 -22.17 -11.59
CA GLU A 209 -16.23 -22.25 -10.49
C GLU A 209 -15.61 -23.07 -9.34
N GLU A 210 -15.79 -22.64 -8.08
CA GLU A 210 -15.23 -23.36 -6.92
C GLU A 210 -15.66 -24.84 -6.97
N PRO A 211 -14.73 -25.80 -7.01
CA PRO A 211 -15.08 -27.19 -6.77
C PRO A 211 -15.54 -27.31 -5.31
N GLY A 212 -16.71 -27.91 -5.10
CA GLY A 212 -17.30 -28.11 -3.77
C GLY A 212 -16.27 -28.59 -2.75
N ARG A 213 -16.21 -27.90 -1.61
CA ARG A 213 -15.29 -28.10 -0.49
C ARG A 213 -15.14 -29.58 -0.14
N SER A 214 -14.04 -30.21 -0.56
CA SER A 214 -13.70 -31.58 -0.21
C SER A 214 -12.62 -31.62 0.88
N PRO A 215 -12.72 -32.49 1.90
CA PRO A 215 -11.91 -32.42 3.12
C PRO A 215 -10.47 -32.98 2.98
N GLY A 216 -9.84 -32.79 1.82
CA GLY A 216 -8.50 -33.31 1.49
C GLY A 216 -7.45 -32.27 1.09
N GLN A 217 -7.78 -30.99 1.02
CA GLN A 217 -6.86 -29.93 0.56
C GLN A 217 -6.12 -29.27 1.73
N ARG A 218 -5.23 -30.03 2.39
CA ARG A 218 -4.36 -29.55 3.48
C ARG A 218 -2.86 -29.56 3.15
N ASP A 219 -2.52 -29.47 1.86
CA ASP A 219 -1.13 -29.33 1.38
C ASP A 219 -1.04 -28.24 0.29
N TRP A 220 -1.04 -26.97 0.71
CA TRP A 220 -0.97 -25.82 -0.19
C TRP A 220 0.46 -25.28 -0.34
N CYS A 221 1.23 -25.12 0.76
CA CYS A 221 2.62 -24.67 0.69
C CYS A 221 3.56 -25.64 -0.05
N GLN A 222 3.34 -26.96 0.04
CA GLN A 222 4.13 -27.94 -0.73
C GLN A 222 3.87 -27.86 -2.24
N ARG A 223 2.77 -27.24 -2.70
CA ARG A 223 2.53 -26.93 -4.12
C ARG A 223 3.09 -25.58 -4.56
N TRP A 224 3.32 -24.65 -3.63
CA TRP A 224 3.60 -23.24 -3.93
C TRP A 224 4.99 -22.96 -4.51
N CYS A 225 6.03 -23.66 -4.08
CA CYS A 225 7.37 -23.51 -4.66
C CYS A 225 7.69 -24.61 -5.70
N HIS A 226 6.89 -25.68 -5.75
CA HIS A 226 7.27 -26.94 -6.38
C HIS A 226 7.12 -27.01 -7.90
N HIS A 227 6.59 -25.98 -8.58
CA HIS A 227 6.74 -25.89 -10.04
C HIS A 227 8.22 -25.68 -10.47
N ARG A 228 9.15 -25.49 -9.53
CA ARG A 228 10.61 -25.58 -9.73
C ARG A 228 11.37 -26.29 -8.60
N GLY A 229 10.82 -27.37 -8.06
CA GLY A 229 11.57 -28.40 -7.31
C GLY A 229 12.28 -27.97 -6.01
N VAL A 230 11.73 -28.44 -4.88
CA VAL A 230 12.38 -28.90 -3.63
C VAL A 230 11.95 -28.18 -2.33
N TRP A 231 12.01 -28.97 -1.25
CA TRP A 231 11.24 -29.04 0.00
C TRP A 231 11.64 -28.06 1.13
N VAL A 232 10.64 -27.63 1.93
CA VAL A 232 10.83 -26.99 3.24
C VAL A 232 10.24 -27.90 4.33
N SER A 233 10.96 -28.04 5.46
CA SER A 233 10.63 -29.00 6.52
C SER A 233 9.23 -28.78 7.16
N PRO A 234 8.41 -29.84 7.33
CA PRO A 234 7.04 -29.76 7.86
C PRO A 234 6.90 -29.28 9.32
N ALA A 235 7.98 -29.22 10.10
CA ALA A 235 7.92 -28.97 11.54
C ALA A 235 7.55 -27.52 11.93
N LEU A 236 7.78 -26.55 11.03
CA LEU A 236 7.46 -25.14 11.27
C LEU A 236 6.02 -24.74 10.90
N TRP A 237 5.30 -25.60 10.16
CA TRP A 237 3.98 -25.28 9.59
C TRP A 237 2.81 -25.96 10.32
N ARG A 238 3.09 -27.02 11.08
CA ARG A 238 2.05 -27.85 11.73
C ARG A 238 1.16 -27.15 12.76
N PRO A 239 1.55 -26.08 13.48
CA PRO A 239 0.63 -25.47 14.44
C PRO A 239 -0.40 -24.50 13.83
N LEU A 240 -0.16 -23.95 12.64
CA LEU A 240 -0.92 -22.78 12.13
C LEU A 240 -2.05 -23.13 11.16
N ALA A 241 -2.02 -24.30 10.51
CA ALA A 241 -3.05 -24.70 9.55
C ALA A 241 -4.29 -25.36 10.21
N ASP A 242 -4.15 -25.86 11.44
CA ASP A 242 -5.23 -26.57 12.15
C ASP A 242 -6.15 -25.64 12.96
N THR A 243 -5.96 -24.32 12.92
CA THR A 243 -6.72 -23.35 13.72
C THR A 243 -7.55 -22.33 12.93
N LEU A 244 -7.64 -22.43 11.61
CA LEU A 244 -8.57 -21.61 10.82
C LEU A 244 -10.00 -22.17 10.89
N THR A 245 -10.56 -22.22 12.10
CA THR A 245 -12.01 -22.19 12.29
C THR A 245 -12.55 -20.86 11.73
N PRO A 246 -13.76 -20.84 11.13
CA PRO A 246 -14.44 -19.57 10.87
C PRO A 246 -14.43 -18.78 12.18
N LEU A 247 -13.76 -17.63 12.20
CA LEU A 247 -13.97 -16.68 13.26
C LEU A 247 -15.42 -16.24 13.11
N ASP A 248 -16.28 -16.76 13.99
CA ASP A 248 -17.49 -16.04 14.33
C ASP A 248 -17.03 -14.63 14.69
N MET A 249 -17.29 -13.67 13.80
CA MET A 249 -17.08 -12.27 14.11
C MET A 249 -18.15 -11.89 15.13
N GLU A 250 -17.96 -12.34 16.37
CA GLU A 250 -18.55 -11.65 17.50
C GLU A 250 -18.07 -10.20 17.40
N PRO A 251 -18.99 -9.22 17.34
CA PRO A 251 -18.58 -7.83 17.41
C PRO A 251 -17.76 -7.68 18.68
N LEU A 252 -16.52 -7.20 18.54
CA LEU A 252 -15.64 -6.88 19.66
C LEU A 252 -16.49 -6.13 20.68
N ALA A 253 -16.66 -6.72 21.87
CA ALA A 253 -17.43 -6.13 22.95
C ALA A 253 -17.02 -4.67 23.09
N GLU A 254 -17.97 -3.75 23.00
CA GLU A 254 -17.73 -2.33 23.26
C GLU A 254 -17.01 -2.23 24.59
N VAL A 255 -15.73 -1.85 24.58
CA VAL A 255 -14.98 -1.65 25.81
C VAL A 255 -15.69 -0.51 26.54
N PRO A 256 -16.38 -0.79 27.67
CA PRO A 256 -17.12 0.26 28.35
C PRO A 256 -16.09 1.22 28.95
N GLY A 257 -16.16 2.49 28.54
CA GLY A 257 -15.26 3.52 29.04
C GLY A 257 -15.17 4.73 28.12
N ASN A 258 -14.72 5.84 28.70
CA ASN A 258 -14.28 7.02 27.98
C ASN A 258 -12.77 7.15 28.11
N LYS A 259 -12.15 7.69 27.09
CA LYS A 259 -10.73 8.09 27.08
C LYS A 259 -10.64 9.57 26.70
N THR A 260 -9.53 10.19 27.06
CA THR A 260 -9.21 11.56 26.71
C THR A 260 -7.96 11.56 25.85
N VAL A 261 -8.06 12.10 24.64
CA VAL A 261 -6.94 12.20 23.70
C VAL A 261 -6.57 13.66 23.54
N GLN A 262 -5.29 13.98 23.60
CA GLN A 262 -4.82 15.34 23.32
C GLN A 262 -4.69 15.50 21.80
N LEU A 263 -5.50 16.38 21.20
CA LEU A 263 -5.42 16.70 19.78
C LEU A 263 -4.69 18.02 19.58
N VAL A 264 -3.59 17.95 18.83
CA VAL A 264 -2.75 19.09 18.49
C VAL A 264 -2.75 19.30 16.98
N VAL A 265 -2.97 20.53 16.52
CA VAL A 265 -2.72 20.95 15.14
C VAL A 265 -1.53 21.89 15.15
N GLU A 266 -0.44 21.50 14.52
CA GLU A 266 0.75 22.36 14.42
C GLU A 266 0.51 23.50 13.44
N CYS A 267 1.14 24.64 13.72
CA CYS A 267 1.11 25.76 12.80
C CYS A 267 2.24 25.65 11.77
N PRO A 268 1.94 25.60 10.45
CA PRO A 268 2.96 25.57 9.40
C PRO A 268 3.53 26.96 9.06
N LEU A 269 3.05 28.04 9.70
CA LEU A 269 3.36 29.42 9.32
C LEU A 269 4.53 30.01 10.14
N PRO A 270 5.46 30.76 9.53
CA PRO A 270 6.65 31.30 10.20
C PRO A 270 6.37 32.25 11.37
N TRP A 271 5.18 32.86 11.42
CA TRP A 271 4.80 33.86 12.42
C TRP A 271 3.98 33.28 13.58
N CYS A 272 3.86 31.95 13.68
CA CYS A 272 3.17 31.30 14.79
C CYS A 272 4.07 31.19 16.03
N TYR A 273 3.92 32.14 16.96
CA TYR A 273 4.70 32.19 18.19
C TYR A 273 4.45 31.00 19.13
N GLU A 274 3.23 30.46 19.16
CA GLU A 274 2.86 29.31 20.00
C GLU A 274 3.08 27.95 19.31
N LEU A 275 3.52 27.94 18.05
CA LEU A 275 3.76 26.73 17.21
C LEU A 275 2.55 25.79 17.02
N ARG A 276 1.41 26.06 17.66
CA ARG A 276 0.17 25.25 17.61
C ARG A 276 -1.01 26.14 17.22
N LEU A 277 -1.86 25.67 16.31
CA LEU A 277 -3.12 26.30 15.93
C LEU A 277 -4.29 25.81 16.78
N TYR A 278 -4.16 24.61 17.34
CA TYR A 278 -5.17 23.96 18.17
C TYR A 278 -4.48 22.99 19.12
N ASP A 279 -4.90 22.97 20.37
CA ASP A 279 -4.33 22.14 21.42
C ASP A 279 -5.39 21.88 22.51
N ARG A 280 -6.15 20.79 22.35
CA ARG A 280 -7.30 20.47 23.22
C ARG A 280 -7.34 19.00 23.61
N ALA A 281 -7.76 18.76 24.84
CA ALA A 281 -8.15 17.44 25.32
C ALA A 281 -9.57 17.11 24.83
N VAL A 282 -9.70 16.02 24.08
CA VAL A 282 -10.96 15.58 23.46
C VAL A 282 -11.44 14.28 24.13
N PRO A 283 -12.53 14.32 24.90
CA PRO A 283 -13.14 13.11 25.46
C PRO A 283 -13.90 12.33 24.38
N VAL A 284 -13.63 11.03 24.29
CA VAL A 284 -14.25 10.11 23.33
C VAL A 284 -14.49 8.73 23.96
N PRO A 285 -15.37 7.89 23.41
CA PRO A 285 -15.48 6.48 23.82
C PRO A 285 -14.14 5.74 23.70
N ALA A 286 -13.91 4.73 24.54
CA ALA A 286 -12.64 3.97 24.54
C ALA A 286 -12.31 3.35 23.17
N ALA A 287 -13.33 2.88 22.44
CA ALA A 287 -13.17 2.30 21.11
C ALA A 287 -12.94 3.34 19.98
N ALA A 288 -13.03 4.64 20.25
CA ALA A 288 -12.99 5.69 19.23
C ALA A 288 -11.70 5.66 18.39
N SER A 289 -11.87 5.85 17.08
CA SER A 289 -10.81 6.10 16.10
C SER A 289 -10.34 7.56 16.14
N LEU A 290 -9.25 7.88 15.44
CA LEU A 290 -8.84 9.28 15.24
C LEU A 290 -9.92 10.08 14.48
N LEU A 291 -10.65 9.49 13.55
CA LEU A 291 -11.77 10.14 12.88
C LEU A 291 -12.85 10.56 13.88
N ASP A 292 -13.19 9.68 14.83
CA ASP A 292 -14.14 9.99 15.90
C ASP A 292 -13.63 11.11 16.81
N VAL A 293 -12.31 11.16 17.07
CA VAL A 293 -11.66 12.27 17.79
C VAL A 293 -11.79 13.59 17.03
N LEU A 294 -11.58 13.61 15.71
CA LEU A 294 -11.76 14.81 14.88
C LEU A 294 -13.23 15.27 14.86
N GLN A 295 -14.17 14.33 14.77
CA GLN A 295 -15.60 14.62 14.82
C GLN A 295 -16.02 15.17 16.19
N ALA A 296 -15.51 14.59 17.28
CA ALA A 296 -15.75 15.08 18.63
C ALA A 296 -15.17 16.48 18.85
N ALA A 297 -13.95 16.75 18.37
CA ALA A 297 -13.35 18.09 18.40
C ALA A 297 -14.21 19.12 17.63
N ALA A 298 -14.68 18.76 16.43
CA ALA A 298 -15.57 19.60 15.64
C ALA A 298 -16.95 19.83 16.30
N ALA A 299 -17.44 18.86 17.08
CA ALA A 299 -18.69 19.00 17.83
C ALA A 299 -18.52 19.85 19.10
N LEU A 300 -17.37 19.76 19.78
CA LEU A 300 -17.05 20.54 20.97
C LEU A 300 -16.84 22.02 20.66
N GLU A 301 -16.11 22.33 19.59
CA GLU A 301 -15.82 23.71 19.18
C GLU A 301 -16.20 23.94 17.68
N PRO A 302 -17.49 23.94 17.29
CA PRO A 302 -17.90 24.00 15.86
C PRO A 302 -17.49 25.26 15.10
N ARG A 303 -17.16 26.33 15.83
CA ARG A 303 -16.66 27.59 15.26
C ARG A 303 -15.16 27.57 15.04
N ASP A 304 -14.43 26.86 15.91
CA ASP A 304 -12.97 26.95 16.00
C ASP A 304 -12.29 25.72 15.38
N PHE A 305 -12.92 24.54 15.40
CA PHE A 305 -12.39 23.32 14.78
C PHE A 305 -13.26 22.82 13.62
N LYS A 306 -12.68 22.78 12.42
CA LYS A 306 -13.29 22.20 11.22
C LYS A 306 -12.26 21.40 10.45
N PHE A 307 -12.70 20.30 9.85
CA PHE A 307 -11.86 19.49 8.99
C PHE A 307 -12.68 18.95 7.82
N HIS A 308 -11.99 18.57 6.74
CA HIS A 308 -12.59 17.91 5.59
C HIS A 308 -11.78 16.69 5.20
N THR A 309 -12.49 15.69 4.69
CA THR A 309 -11.93 14.44 4.19
C THR A 309 -12.39 14.18 2.77
N GLN A 310 -11.61 13.39 2.04
CA GLN A 310 -11.97 12.85 0.74
C GLN A 310 -12.01 11.32 0.81
N ASP A 311 -13.06 10.71 0.26
CA ASP A 311 -13.17 9.25 0.22
C ASP A 311 -12.17 8.65 -0.76
N THR A 312 -11.38 7.69 -0.27
CA THR A 312 -10.43 6.92 -1.06
C THR A 312 -10.68 5.42 -0.88
N PRO A 313 -10.17 4.55 -1.78
CA PRO A 313 -10.24 3.10 -1.58
C PRO A 313 -9.64 2.61 -0.26
N GLN A 314 -8.72 3.38 0.34
CA GLN A 314 -8.08 3.08 1.62
C GLN A 314 -8.84 3.65 2.84
N GLY A 315 -9.94 4.37 2.62
CA GLY A 315 -10.70 5.07 3.66
C GLY A 315 -10.66 6.60 3.49
N PRO A 316 -11.22 7.35 4.45
CA PRO A 316 -11.27 8.81 4.38
C PRO A 316 -9.87 9.41 4.55
N PHE A 317 -9.43 10.18 3.55
CA PHE A 317 -8.15 10.87 3.53
C PHE A 317 -8.32 12.32 3.99
N LEU A 318 -7.53 12.75 4.96
CA LEU A 318 -7.61 14.09 5.55
C LEU A 318 -7.04 15.15 4.59
N THR A 319 -7.89 16.05 4.08
CA THR A 319 -7.49 17.06 3.09
C THR A 319 -7.42 18.47 3.66
N GLN A 320 -8.21 18.78 4.68
CA GLN A 320 -8.24 20.13 5.25
C GLN A 320 -8.44 20.09 6.77
N VAL A 321 -7.73 20.95 7.49
CA VAL A 321 -7.86 21.13 8.95
C VAL A 321 -7.75 22.63 9.25
N LEU A 322 -8.68 23.17 10.05
CA LEU A 322 -8.74 24.60 10.42
C LEU A 322 -8.70 25.55 9.22
N GLY A 323 -9.34 25.16 8.11
CA GLY A 323 -9.34 25.93 6.87
C GLY A 323 -8.07 25.78 6.02
N LEU A 324 -7.01 25.16 6.54
CA LEU A 324 -5.76 24.92 5.81
C LEU A 324 -5.86 23.64 4.98
N GLU A 325 -5.80 23.81 3.66
CA GLU A 325 -5.97 22.74 2.67
C GLU A 325 -4.61 22.18 2.20
N ALA A 326 -4.48 20.87 2.27
CA ALA A 326 -3.42 20.11 1.63
C ALA A 326 -3.65 20.07 0.12
N ARG A 327 -2.61 20.40 -0.64
CA ARG A 327 -2.62 20.57 -2.09
C ARG A 327 -1.50 19.76 -2.71
N GLN A 328 -1.89 18.85 -3.58
CA GLN A 328 -0.97 17.99 -4.29
C GLN A 328 -0.01 18.77 -5.19
N GLU A 329 -0.45 19.89 -5.78
CA GLU A 329 0.41 20.75 -6.61
C GLU A 329 1.51 21.44 -5.79
N LYS A 330 1.26 21.67 -4.50
CA LYS A 330 2.23 22.21 -3.54
C LYS A 330 3.00 21.13 -2.80
N ARG A 331 2.68 19.85 -3.08
CA ARG A 331 3.26 18.68 -2.43
C ARG A 331 3.17 18.76 -0.90
N ASN A 332 2.02 19.17 -0.37
CA ASN A 332 1.78 19.20 1.07
C ASN A 332 0.56 18.36 1.48
N TYR A 333 0.67 17.71 2.64
CA TYR A 333 -0.31 16.75 3.18
C TYR A 333 -0.40 16.90 4.70
N TRP A 334 -1.53 16.45 5.24
CA TRP A 334 -1.70 16.30 6.68
C TRP A 334 -1.04 15.00 7.15
N GLN A 335 0.17 15.14 7.70
CA GLN A 335 0.88 14.06 8.37
C GLN A 335 0.25 13.82 9.74
N LEU A 336 -0.06 12.54 10.01
CA LEU A 336 -0.60 12.08 11.28
C LEU A 336 0.52 11.54 12.15
N LEU A 337 0.67 12.06 13.35
CA LEU A 337 1.75 11.72 14.25
C LEU A 337 1.18 11.41 15.64
N THR A 338 1.87 10.53 16.38
CA THR A 338 1.77 10.48 17.84
C THR A 338 3.00 11.16 18.45
N ALA A 339 2.81 11.84 19.57
CA ALA A 339 3.89 12.56 20.23
C ALA A 339 5.05 11.62 20.62
N PRO A 340 6.32 12.08 20.56
CA PRO A 340 6.71 13.45 20.21
C PRO A 340 6.74 13.72 18.70
N ASN A 341 6.96 12.72 17.85
CA ASN A 341 7.07 12.93 16.40
C ASN A 341 6.98 11.63 15.57
N THR A 342 6.25 10.62 16.03
CA THR A 342 6.21 9.29 15.42
C THR A 342 5.05 9.21 14.42
N PRO A 343 5.30 9.00 13.10
CA PRO A 343 4.23 8.87 12.12
C PRO A 343 3.34 7.65 12.37
N LEU A 344 2.03 7.88 12.29
CA LEU A 344 1.06 6.79 12.35
C LEU A 344 1.18 5.93 11.09
N GLN A 345 0.96 4.62 11.27
CA GLN A 345 0.97 3.64 10.18
C GLN A 345 -0.43 3.39 9.61
N MET A 346 -1.46 4.00 10.19
CA MET A 346 -2.87 3.81 9.86
C MET A 346 -3.53 5.17 9.54
N GLY A 347 -4.61 5.13 8.76
CA GLY A 347 -5.42 6.31 8.47
C GLY A 347 -6.31 6.72 9.65
N ILE A 348 -6.97 7.88 9.50
CA ILE A 348 -7.81 8.47 10.56
C ILE A 348 -8.97 7.54 10.99
N ALA A 349 -9.53 6.75 10.08
CA ALA A 349 -10.65 5.85 10.39
C ALA A 349 -10.22 4.55 11.10
N ASP A 350 -8.99 4.12 10.89
CA ASP A 350 -8.51 2.81 11.38
C ASP A 350 -7.73 2.95 12.68
N TYR A 351 -6.98 4.04 12.84
CA TYR A 351 -6.15 4.26 14.00
C TYR A 351 -6.98 4.53 15.26
N ARG A 352 -6.76 3.73 16.31
CA ARG A 352 -7.42 3.87 17.61
C ARG A 352 -6.42 4.33 18.67
N PRO A 353 -6.46 5.61 19.11
CA PRO A 353 -5.52 6.11 20.10
C PRO A 353 -5.73 5.50 21.48
N GLN A 354 -4.68 5.52 22.29
CA GLN A 354 -4.73 5.15 23.71
C GLN A 354 -5.22 6.33 24.58
N ASP A 355 -5.63 6.03 25.82
CA ASP A 355 -5.99 7.08 26.77
C ASP A 355 -4.76 7.92 27.15
N GLY A 356 -4.92 9.25 27.18
CA GLY A 356 -3.85 10.21 27.41
C GLY A 356 -2.88 10.39 26.23
N GLU A 357 -3.09 9.71 25.11
CA GLU A 357 -2.23 9.85 23.94
C GLU A 357 -2.33 11.25 23.32
N THR A 358 -1.22 11.76 22.80
CA THR A 358 -1.17 13.04 22.08
C THR A 358 -1.02 12.80 20.59
N LEU A 359 -2.06 13.13 19.83
CA LEU A 359 -2.09 13.08 18.38
C LEU A 359 -1.81 14.45 17.79
N ILE A 360 -0.92 14.49 16.81
CA ILE A 360 -0.45 15.71 16.18
C ILE A 360 -0.78 15.66 14.69
N LEU A 361 -1.49 16.67 14.21
CA LEU A 361 -1.74 16.92 12.80
C LEU A 361 -0.76 17.99 12.32
N ARG A 362 0.18 17.60 11.45
CA ARG A 362 1.17 18.51 10.86
C ARG A 362 0.94 18.64 9.36
N LEU A 363 0.88 19.88 8.86
CA LEU A 363 0.92 20.11 7.42
C LEU A 363 2.38 20.01 6.96
N SER A 364 2.74 18.87 6.38
CA SER A 364 4.10 18.55 5.94
C SER A 364 4.23 18.66 4.42
N GLU A 365 5.43 19.01 3.93
CA GLU A 365 5.77 19.00 2.51
C GLU A 365 6.52 17.71 2.14
N TRP A 366 6.46 17.28 0.89
CA TRP A 366 7.17 16.09 0.40
C TRP A 366 7.75 16.25 -1.00
#